data_AF-W7V278-F1
#
_entry.id   AF-W7V278-F1
#
_cell.length_a   1.000
_cell.length_b   1.000
_cell.length_c   1.000
_cell.angle_alpha   90.00
_cell.angle_beta   90.00
_cell.angle_gamma   90.00
#
_symmetry.space_group_name_H-M   'P 1'
#
loop_
_entity.id
_entity.type
_entity.pdbx_description
1 polymer ?
#
loop_
_entity_poly.entity_id
_entity_poly.type
_entity_poly.pdbx_seq_one_letter_code
_entity_poly.pdbx_strand_id
1 'polypeptide(L)'
;MKNSIYCTKKTLFILITALIVTFIFTGCFVSRTIKIKTEYGDHFTVSCDSLGELYVLRDDNSYFYADLDYFSDKDQLKAVCDNQYIRCYLISDTLEDGYKDLYILKIKEYDEFFSVICGDEKNKSDYMGKENAEKVKRVFLCDDLLVEICIVDLDYLYHDEMVDILDKLTNHEYEELEKYGLTKEMTEDTESLNKKITLIKNWLIKAEINGLHSYD
;
A
#
# COMPACT_ATOMS: atom_id res chain seq x y z
N MET A 1 31.59 -33.10 -52.93
CA MET A 1 31.02 -33.47 -51.61
C MET A 1 31.30 -32.47 -50.48
N LYS A 2 32.44 -31.77 -50.42
CA LYS A 2 32.72 -30.77 -49.35
C LYS A 2 31.75 -29.58 -49.28
N ASN A 3 31.27 -29.07 -50.41
CA ASN A 3 30.38 -27.89 -50.45
C ASN A 3 28.94 -28.17 -49.98
N SER A 4 28.45 -29.41 -50.14
CA SER A 4 27.10 -29.81 -49.69
C SER A 4 27.03 -29.87 -48.17
N ILE A 5 28.03 -30.46 -47.51
CA ILE A 5 28.10 -30.56 -46.03
C ILE A 5 28.25 -29.18 -45.38
N TYR A 6 28.97 -28.25 -46.02
CA TYR A 6 29.15 -26.88 -45.50
C TYR A 6 27.86 -26.06 -45.56
N CYS A 7 27.03 -26.29 -46.59
CA CYS A 7 25.72 -25.66 -46.74
C CYS A 7 24.75 -26.16 -45.66
N THR A 8 24.69 -27.48 -45.43
CA THR A 8 23.83 -28.08 -44.41
C THR A 8 24.17 -27.62 -42.99
N LYS A 9 25.46 -27.48 -42.65
CA LYS A 9 25.89 -26.97 -41.33
C LYS A 9 25.51 -25.50 -41.11
N LYS A 10 25.60 -24.65 -42.14
CA LYS A 10 25.17 -23.25 -42.06
C LYS A 10 23.66 -23.14 -41.88
N THR A 11 22.88 -23.90 -42.64
CA THR A 11 21.41 -23.91 -42.50
C THR A 11 20.97 -24.40 -41.12
N LEU A 12 21.62 -25.44 -40.58
CA LEU A 12 21.35 -25.93 -39.22
C LEU A 12 21.69 -24.89 -38.15
N PHE A 13 22.82 -24.21 -38.27
CA PHE A 13 23.19 -23.12 -37.35
C PHE A 13 22.18 -21.97 -37.37
N ILE A 14 21.75 -21.54 -38.57
CA ILE A 14 20.73 -20.48 -38.71
C ILE A 14 19.40 -20.91 -38.07
N LEU A 15 18.98 -22.16 -38.25
CA LEU A 15 17.76 -22.70 -37.63
C LEU A 15 17.86 -22.76 -36.10
N ILE A 16 18.99 -23.20 -35.55
CA ILE A 16 19.22 -23.25 -34.10
C ILE A 16 19.21 -21.83 -33.52
N THR A 17 19.91 -20.88 -34.16
CA THR A 17 19.92 -19.48 -33.71
C THR A 17 18.53 -18.85 -33.81
N ALA A 18 17.78 -19.12 -34.89
CA ALA A 18 16.39 -18.66 -35.01
C ALA A 18 15.50 -19.25 -33.92
N LEU A 19 15.63 -20.53 -33.59
CA LEU A 19 14.91 -21.17 -32.49
C LEU A 19 15.25 -20.57 -31.12
N ILE A 20 16.53 -20.29 -30.86
CA ILE A 20 16.98 -19.65 -29.62
C ILE A 20 16.41 -18.23 -29.54
N VAL A 21 16.48 -17.46 -30.63
CA VAL A 21 15.89 -16.12 -30.71
C VAL A 21 14.38 -16.19 -30.50
N THR A 22 13.65 -17.09 -31.17
CA THR A 22 12.22 -17.26 -30.96
C THR A 22 11.91 -17.66 -29.51
N PHE A 23 12.67 -18.58 -28.92
CA PHE A 23 12.48 -19.03 -27.53
C PHE A 23 12.71 -17.88 -26.53
N ILE A 24 13.81 -17.13 -26.68
CA ILE A 24 14.11 -15.95 -25.86
C ILE A 24 13.01 -14.90 -26.02
N PHE A 25 12.62 -14.57 -27.26
CA PHE A 25 11.57 -13.58 -27.50
C PHE A 25 10.22 -14.06 -26.94
N THR A 26 9.82 -15.32 -27.12
CA THR A 26 8.58 -15.82 -26.52
C THR A 26 8.60 -15.83 -25.00
N GLY A 27 9.76 -16.03 -24.36
CA GLY A 27 9.91 -15.95 -22.91
C GLY A 27 9.92 -14.51 -22.37
N CYS A 28 10.51 -13.58 -23.13
CA CYS A 28 10.60 -12.15 -22.80
C CYS A 28 9.33 -11.34 -23.10
N PHE A 29 8.25 -11.94 -23.61
CA PHE A 29 7.00 -11.24 -23.93
C PHE A 29 5.77 -11.83 -23.25
N VAL A 30 5.94 -12.72 -22.26
CA VAL A 30 4.81 -13.22 -21.47
C VAL A 30 4.52 -12.24 -20.34
N SER A 31 3.57 -11.35 -20.55
CA SER A 31 3.00 -10.57 -19.44
C SER A 31 2.37 -11.53 -18.43
N ARG A 32 2.88 -11.51 -17.20
CA ARG A 32 2.32 -12.33 -16.12
C ARG A 32 1.10 -11.62 -15.56
N THR A 33 -0.06 -12.28 -15.60
CA THR A 33 -1.30 -11.77 -15.00
C THR A 33 -1.76 -12.73 -13.92
N ILE A 34 -1.97 -12.22 -12.70
CA ILE A 34 -2.52 -12.96 -11.57
C ILE A 34 -3.84 -12.30 -11.19
N LYS A 35 -4.90 -13.10 -11.12
CA LYS A 35 -6.22 -12.65 -10.67
C LYS A 35 -6.46 -13.13 -9.26
N ILE A 36 -6.94 -12.24 -8.41
CA ILE A 36 -7.14 -12.46 -6.98
C ILE A 36 -8.60 -12.14 -6.68
N LYS A 37 -9.29 -13.08 -6.04
CA LYS A 37 -10.61 -12.86 -5.45
C LYS A 37 -10.47 -13.00 -3.95
N THR A 38 -10.73 -11.93 -3.22
CA THR A 38 -10.62 -11.92 -1.76
C THR A 38 -11.84 -12.56 -1.10
N GLU A 39 -11.72 -12.88 0.18
CA GLU A 39 -12.83 -13.42 0.98
C GLU A 39 -14.00 -12.43 1.11
N TYR A 40 -13.73 -11.12 1.02
CA TYR A 40 -14.74 -10.07 1.08
C TYR A 40 -15.38 -9.75 -0.28
N GLY A 41 -15.02 -10.51 -1.32
CA GLY A 41 -15.59 -10.38 -2.67
C GLY A 41 -14.92 -9.33 -3.56
N ASP A 42 -13.83 -8.69 -3.10
CA ASP A 42 -13.05 -7.77 -3.92
C ASP A 42 -12.22 -8.53 -4.94
N HIS A 43 -12.04 -7.95 -6.12
CA HIS A 43 -11.38 -8.59 -7.25
C HIS A 43 -10.20 -7.73 -7.66
N PHE A 44 -9.00 -8.27 -7.56
CA PHE A 44 -7.79 -7.59 -7.98
C PHE A 44 -7.10 -8.32 -9.12
N THR A 45 -6.52 -7.57 -10.03
CA THR A 45 -5.64 -8.08 -11.07
C THR A 45 -4.24 -7.49 -10.87
N VAL A 46 -3.24 -8.36 -10.72
CA VAL A 46 -1.83 -8.00 -10.78
C VAL A 46 -1.29 -8.32 -12.15
N SER A 47 -0.79 -7.32 -12.86
CA SER A 47 -0.13 -7.48 -14.15
C SER A 47 1.33 -7.06 -14.05
N CYS A 48 2.22 -7.87 -14.61
CA CYS A 48 3.61 -7.53 -14.82
C CYS A 48 3.82 -7.09 -16.26
N ASP A 49 4.64 -6.05 -16.46
CA ASP A 49 5.04 -5.65 -17.81
C ASP A 49 5.82 -6.76 -18.54
N SER A 50 6.06 -6.58 -19.84
CA SER A 50 6.77 -7.59 -20.63
C SER A 50 8.21 -7.82 -20.18
N LEU A 51 8.81 -6.88 -19.47
CA LEU A 51 10.22 -6.96 -19.04
C LEU A 51 10.37 -7.56 -17.64
N GLY A 52 9.28 -7.75 -16.90
CA GLY A 52 9.35 -8.24 -15.52
C GLY A 52 9.70 -7.16 -14.50
N GLU A 53 9.73 -5.89 -14.92
CA GLU A 53 10.36 -4.79 -14.17
C GLU A 53 9.39 -4.08 -13.22
N LEU A 54 8.10 -4.06 -13.56
CA LEU A 54 7.06 -3.45 -12.74
C LEU A 54 5.83 -4.34 -12.64
N TYR A 55 5.36 -4.54 -11.41
CA TYR A 55 4.07 -5.15 -11.14
C TYR A 55 3.06 -4.04 -10.81
N VAL A 56 1.87 -4.14 -11.39
CA VAL A 56 0.78 -3.20 -11.13
C VAL A 56 -0.40 -4.00 -10.62
N LEU A 57 -0.80 -3.73 -9.37
CA LEU A 57 -2.06 -4.18 -8.79
C LEU A 57 -3.17 -3.23 -9.22
N ARG A 58 -4.32 -3.76 -9.62
CA ARG A 58 -5.52 -2.97 -9.92
C ARG A 58 -6.73 -3.62 -9.28
N ASP A 59 -7.65 -2.81 -8.79
CA ASP A 59 -9.00 -3.29 -8.51
C ASP A 59 -9.78 -3.41 -9.84
N ASP A 60 -10.47 -4.53 -10.04
CA ASP A 60 -11.23 -4.78 -11.27
C ASP A 60 -12.50 -3.91 -11.35
N ASN A 61 -12.96 -3.35 -10.22
CA ASN A 61 -14.24 -2.62 -10.11
C ASN A 61 -14.09 -1.10 -9.93
N SER A 62 -12.88 -0.58 -9.83
CA SER A 62 -12.61 0.86 -9.66
C SER A 62 -11.37 1.31 -10.45
N TYR A 63 -11.03 2.59 -10.33
CA TYR A 63 -9.81 3.14 -10.92
C TYR A 63 -8.58 2.97 -10.04
N PHE A 64 -8.69 2.28 -8.90
CA PHE A 64 -7.57 2.05 -8.02
C PHE A 64 -6.49 1.18 -8.68
N TYR A 65 -5.26 1.65 -8.58
CA TYR A 65 -4.07 0.87 -8.87
C TYR A 65 -2.95 1.22 -7.90
N ALA A 66 -2.03 0.28 -7.70
CA ALA A 66 -0.81 0.48 -6.95
C ALA A 66 0.35 -0.22 -7.66
N ASP A 67 1.50 0.46 -7.66
CA ASP A 67 2.74 -0.09 -8.17
C ASP A 67 3.38 -0.99 -7.11
N LEU A 68 3.97 -2.09 -7.56
CA LEU A 68 4.58 -3.12 -6.75
C LEU A 68 5.97 -3.44 -7.30
N ASP A 69 6.95 -3.50 -6.40
CA ASP A 69 8.31 -3.93 -6.74
C ASP A 69 8.33 -5.41 -7.17
N TYR A 70 7.55 -6.26 -6.49
CA TYR A 70 7.49 -7.68 -6.79
C TYR A 70 6.15 -8.32 -6.39
N PHE A 71 5.61 -9.17 -7.27
CA PHE A 71 4.42 -9.97 -6.95
C PHE A 71 4.40 -11.30 -7.71
N SER A 72 4.48 -12.40 -6.98
CA SER A 72 4.64 -13.74 -7.54
C SER A 72 3.51 -14.70 -7.23
N ASP A 73 2.78 -14.47 -6.14
CA ASP A 73 1.71 -15.33 -5.68
C ASP A 73 0.56 -14.50 -5.11
N LYS A 74 -0.67 -14.92 -5.40
CA LYS A 74 -1.89 -14.33 -4.83
C LYS A 74 -1.89 -14.38 -3.30
N ASP A 75 -1.21 -15.35 -2.69
CA ASP A 75 -1.16 -15.53 -1.24
C ASP A 75 -0.29 -14.45 -0.55
N GLN A 76 0.42 -13.62 -1.34
CA GLN A 76 1.08 -12.41 -0.83
C GLN A 76 0.08 -11.32 -0.42
N LEU A 77 -1.12 -11.29 -1.02
CA LEU A 77 -2.19 -10.39 -0.60
C LEU A 77 -2.94 -11.00 0.57
N LYS A 78 -2.80 -10.40 1.77
CA LYS A 78 -3.43 -10.88 3.00
C LYS A 78 -4.50 -9.92 3.47
N ALA A 79 -5.63 -10.44 3.89
CA ALA A 79 -6.63 -9.66 4.62
C ALA A 79 -6.07 -9.29 6.01
N VAL A 80 -6.18 -8.01 6.36
CA VAL A 80 -5.80 -7.49 7.67
C VAL A 80 -7.04 -7.23 8.51
N CYS A 81 -8.03 -6.53 7.95
CA CYS A 81 -9.31 -6.31 8.60
C CYS A 81 -10.45 -6.02 7.61
N ASP A 82 -11.68 -6.29 8.05
CA ASP A 82 -12.91 -5.80 7.43
C ASP A 82 -13.90 -5.46 8.54
N ASN A 83 -14.05 -4.17 8.87
CA ASN A 83 -14.96 -3.69 9.91
C ASN A 83 -15.97 -2.68 9.33
N GLN A 84 -16.76 -2.00 10.16
CA GLN A 84 -17.80 -1.10 9.66
C GLN A 84 -17.27 0.15 8.93
N TYR A 85 -16.02 0.56 9.19
CA TYR A 85 -15.43 1.78 8.65
C TYR A 85 -14.44 1.49 7.52
N ILE A 86 -13.60 0.48 7.70
CA ILE A 86 -12.48 0.21 6.82
C ILE A 86 -12.42 -1.26 6.40
N ARG A 87 -11.85 -1.48 5.23
CA ARG A 87 -11.33 -2.77 4.77
C ARG A 87 -9.86 -2.60 4.42
N CYS A 88 -9.03 -3.54 4.85
CA CYS A 88 -7.58 -3.43 4.71
C CYS A 88 -6.99 -4.76 4.25
N TYR A 89 -6.11 -4.65 3.24
CA TYR A 89 -5.24 -5.72 2.81
C TYR A 89 -3.78 -5.29 2.93
N LEU A 90 -2.89 -6.27 3.07
CA LEU A 90 -1.46 -6.07 3.15
C LEU A 90 -0.77 -6.93 2.10
N ILE A 91 0.17 -6.33 1.37
CA ILE A 91 1.19 -7.01 0.58
C ILE A 91 2.52 -6.72 1.27
N SER A 92 3.11 -7.73 1.90
CA SER A 92 4.43 -7.57 2.52
C SER A 92 5.55 -7.89 1.54
N ASP A 93 6.64 -7.11 1.59
CA ASP A 93 7.83 -7.30 0.74
C ASP A 93 8.76 -8.44 1.24
N THR A 94 8.24 -9.35 2.07
CA THR A 94 8.94 -10.51 2.66
C THR A 94 10.15 -10.20 3.56
N LEU A 95 10.49 -8.92 3.76
CA LEU A 95 11.51 -8.47 4.71
C LEU A 95 10.99 -8.53 6.15
N GLU A 96 11.85 -8.89 7.10
CA GLU A 96 11.48 -9.12 8.50
C GLU A 96 11.04 -7.85 9.26
N ASP A 97 11.34 -6.66 8.74
CA ASP A 97 11.07 -5.37 9.37
C ASP A 97 9.80 -4.66 8.84
N GLY A 98 9.08 -5.27 7.88
CA GLY A 98 7.89 -4.66 7.26
C GLY A 98 8.22 -3.44 6.39
N TYR A 99 9.50 -3.25 6.04
CA TYR A 99 9.93 -2.20 5.14
C TYR A 99 9.32 -2.43 3.75
N LYS A 100 8.68 -1.39 3.20
CA LYS A 100 7.93 -1.39 1.91
C LYS A 100 6.64 -2.23 1.90
N ASP A 101 6.13 -2.59 3.07
CA ASP A 101 4.80 -3.19 3.16
C ASP A 101 3.75 -2.23 2.57
N LEU A 102 2.94 -2.74 1.63
CA LEU A 102 1.87 -1.99 1.00
C LEU A 102 0.54 -2.35 1.63
N TYR A 103 -0.06 -1.39 2.34
CA TYR A 103 -1.43 -1.46 2.77
C TYR A 103 -2.35 -0.98 1.65
N ILE A 104 -3.37 -1.77 1.34
CA ILE A 104 -4.47 -1.40 0.43
C ILE A 104 -5.70 -1.18 1.30
N LEU A 105 -6.07 0.08 1.47
CA LEU A 105 -7.13 0.52 2.35
C LEU A 105 -8.35 0.94 1.54
N LYS A 106 -9.53 0.58 2.02
CA LYS A 106 -10.82 1.09 1.55
C LYS A 106 -11.58 1.68 2.70
N ILE A 107 -11.93 2.95 2.59
CA ILE A 107 -12.88 3.59 3.48
C ILE A 107 -14.28 3.30 2.93
N LYS A 108 -15.08 2.57 3.71
CA LYS A 108 -16.39 2.07 3.27
C LYS A 108 -17.38 3.18 2.94
N GLU A 109 -17.26 4.33 3.59
CA GLU A 109 -18.08 5.51 3.30
C GLU A 109 -17.89 6.01 1.85
N TYR A 110 -16.67 5.94 1.32
CA TYR A 110 -16.33 6.46 -0.01
C TYR A 110 -16.31 5.38 -1.09
N ASP A 111 -16.37 4.10 -0.70
CA ASP A 111 -16.30 2.93 -1.58
C ASP A 111 -15.03 2.89 -2.48
N GLU A 112 -13.97 3.57 -2.07
CA GLU A 112 -12.74 3.75 -2.85
C GLU A 112 -11.53 3.13 -2.16
N PHE A 113 -10.69 2.46 -2.95
CA PHE A 113 -9.39 1.95 -2.52
C PHE A 113 -8.29 3.00 -2.71
N PHE A 114 -7.35 3.04 -1.78
CA PHE A 114 -6.07 3.73 -1.88
C PHE A 114 -4.98 2.87 -1.23
N SER A 115 -3.73 3.20 -1.49
CA SER A 115 -2.60 2.48 -0.92
C SER A 115 -1.75 3.37 -0.02
N VAL A 116 -1.18 2.76 1.00
CA VAL A 116 -0.21 3.37 1.93
C VAL A 116 1.00 2.46 1.98
N ILE A 117 2.19 3.02 1.71
CA ILE A 117 3.46 2.30 1.79
C ILE A 117 4.07 2.57 3.16
N CYS A 118 4.39 1.52 3.91
CA CYS A 118 5.19 1.66 5.12
C CYS A 118 6.67 1.82 4.74
N GLY A 119 7.22 3.03 4.92
CA GLY A 119 8.58 3.37 4.47
C GLY A 119 9.29 4.42 5.32
N ASP A 120 10.63 4.30 5.35
CA ASP A 120 11.61 4.98 6.23
C ASP A 120 11.62 6.52 6.13
N GLU A 121 11.93 7.17 7.26
CA GLU A 121 11.91 8.62 7.53
C GLU A 121 12.75 9.49 6.57
N LYS A 122 13.55 8.87 5.70
CA LYS A 122 14.51 9.55 4.83
C LYS A 122 14.17 9.64 3.34
N ASN A 123 13.13 8.96 2.86
CA ASN A 123 12.78 8.98 1.43
C ASN A 123 11.33 9.43 1.22
N LYS A 124 11.12 10.75 1.38
CA LYS A 124 9.90 11.47 1.03
C LYS A 124 9.70 11.50 -0.51
N SER A 125 8.84 10.64 -1.06
CA SER A 125 8.10 11.02 -2.29
C SER A 125 6.75 10.36 -2.51
N ASP A 126 6.40 9.30 -1.79
CA ASP A 126 5.16 8.53 -2.08
C ASP A 126 4.14 8.61 -0.94
N TYR A 127 4.07 9.77 -0.25
CA TYR A 127 3.04 10.02 0.77
C TYR A 127 1.64 9.96 0.16
N MET A 128 0.67 9.59 1.00
CA MET A 128 -0.74 9.63 0.65
C MET A 128 -1.10 10.97 0.01
N GLY A 129 -1.67 10.93 -1.21
CA GLY A 129 -2.10 12.15 -1.90
C GLY A 129 -3.11 12.94 -1.05
N LYS A 130 -3.04 14.27 -1.10
CA LYS A 130 -3.85 15.17 -0.25
C LYS A 130 -5.35 14.86 -0.27
N GLU A 131 -5.90 14.47 -1.42
CA GLU A 131 -7.32 14.10 -1.52
C GLU A 131 -7.67 12.87 -0.66
N ASN A 132 -6.84 11.82 -0.72
CA ASN A 132 -7.01 10.63 0.11
C ASN A 132 -6.77 10.96 1.59
N ALA A 133 -5.79 11.83 1.88
CA ALA A 133 -5.51 12.26 3.24
C ALA A 133 -6.70 13.02 3.86
N GLU A 134 -7.39 13.88 3.10
CA GLU A 134 -8.63 14.52 3.57
C GLU A 134 -9.75 13.50 3.83
N LYS A 135 -9.89 12.46 3.00
CA LYS A 135 -10.87 11.38 3.22
C LYS A 135 -10.53 10.58 4.48
N VAL A 136 -9.27 10.17 4.65
CA VAL A 136 -8.78 9.43 5.82
C VAL A 136 -8.93 10.26 7.09
N LYS A 137 -8.56 11.53 7.06
CA LYS A 137 -8.66 12.44 8.20
C LYS A 137 -10.06 12.48 8.80
N ARG A 138 -11.11 12.47 7.98
CA ARG A 138 -12.52 12.50 8.42
C ARG A 138 -12.96 11.28 9.21
N VAL A 139 -12.27 10.15 9.04
CA VAL A 139 -12.58 8.88 9.71
C VAL A 139 -11.41 8.38 10.56
N PHE A 140 -10.40 9.22 10.79
CA PHE A 140 -9.11 8.84 11.35
C PHE A 140 -9.24 8.15 12.70
N LEU A 141 -10.13 8.64 13.57
CA LEU A 141 -10.34 8.12 14.91
C LEU A 141 -11.36 6.97 14.96
N CYS A 142 -11.88 6.51 13.82
CA CYS A 142 -12.86 5.42 13.79
C CYS A 142 -12.25 4.05 14.08
N ASP A 143 -10.94 3.86 13.85
CA ASP A 143 -10.29 2.56 13.93
C ASP A 143 -8.80 2.66 14.32
N ASP A 144 -8.34 1.78 15.20
CA ASP A 144 -6.95 1.79 15.68
C ASP A 144 -5.94 1.50 14.56
N LEU A 145 -6.27 0.60 13.65
CA LEU A 145 -5.40 0.22 12.54
C LEU A 145 -5.28 1.38 11.54
N LEU A 146 -6.36 2.13 11.33
CA LEU A 146 -6.30 3.33 10.51
C LEU A 146 -5.38 4.39 11.13
N VAL A 147 -5.45 4.57 12.45
CA VAL A 147 -4.52 5.45 13.19
C VAL A 147 -3.08 4.99 12.99
N GLU A 148 -2.81 3.70 13.20
CA GLU A 148 -1.48 3.11 13.10
C GLU A 148 -0.86 3.26 11.70
N ILE A 149 -1.62 2.96 10.65
CA ILE A 149 -1.13 3.00 9.27
C ILE A 149 -0.95 4.44 8.76
N CYS A 150 -1.92 5.31 9.04
CA CYS A 150 -2.01 6.60 8.36
C CYS A 150 -1.42 7.78 9.14
N ILE A 151 -1.04 7.61 10.42
CA ILE A 151 -0.53 8.73 11.23
C ILE A 151 0.71 9.37 10.60
N VAL A 152 1.57 8.60 9.95
CA VAL A 152 2.79 9.10 9.30
C VAL A 152 2.46 10.09 8.18
N ASP A 153 1.54 9.70 7.29
CA ASP A 153 1.09 10.54 6.18
C ASP A 153 0.32 11.77 6.69
N LEU A 154 -0.57 11.58 7.66
CA LEU A 154 -1.38 12.68 8.20
C LEU A 154 -0.54 13.68 8.98
N ASP A 155 0.44 13.24 9.76
CA ASP A 155 1.36 14.12 10.47
C ASP A 155 2.25 14.91 9.49
N TYR A 156 2.72 14.27 8.42
CA TYR A 156 3.46 14.97 7.37
C TYR A 156 2.65 16.09 6.69
N LEU A 157 1.34 15.87 6.46
CA LEU A 157 0.47 16.81 5.76
C LEU A 157 -0.23 17.82 6.68
N TYR A 158 -0.48 17.45 7.94
CA TYR A 158 -1.35 18.15 8.89
C TYR A 158 -0.80 18.09 10.32
N HIS A 159 0.51 18.27 10.51
CA HIS A 159 1.18 18.19 11.82
C HIS A 159 0.43 18.91 12.95
N ASP A 160 0.11 20.20 12.77
CA ASP A 160 -0.59 21.01 13.76
C ASP A 160 -1.97 20.44 14.13
N GLU A 161 -2.69 19.86 13.17
CA GLU A 161 -3.98 19.21 13.42
C GLU A 161 -3.81 17.90 14.20
N MET A 162 -2.75 17.13 13.95
CA MET A 162 -2.46 15.90 14.71
C MET A 162 -2.09 16.21 16.17
N VAL A 163 -1.35 17.31 16.39
CA VAL A 163 -1.03 17.82 17.73
C VAL A 163 -2.30 18.28 18.46
N ASP A 164 -3.18 19.05 17.81
CA ASP A 164 -4.48 19.48 18.38
C ASP A 164 -5.36 18.28 18.76
N ILE A 165 -5.44 17.27 17.89
CA ILE A 165 -6.18 16.02 18.19
C ILE A 165 -5.61 15.34 19.43
N LEU A 166 -4.30 15.18 19.54
CA LEU A 166 -3.67 14.52 20.69
C LEU A 166 -3.93 15.28 22.00
N ASP A 167 -3.80 16.61 21.98
CA ASP A 167 -4.05 17.45 23.15
C ASP A 167 -5.50 17.33 23.63
N LYS A 168 -6.46 17.48 22.71
CA LYS A 168 -7.90 17.31 23.00
C LYS A 168 -8.23 15.94 23.56
N LEU A 169 -7.70 14.87 22.95
CA LEU A 169 -7.91 13.50 23.45
C LEU A 169 -7.34 13.30 24.86
N THR A 170 -6.17 13.87 25.14
CA THR A 170 -5.49 13.76 26.44
C THR A 170 -6.20 14.56 27.53
N ASN A 171 -6.77 15.71 27.18
CA ASN A 171 -7.50 16.59 28.10
C ASN A 171 -8.99 16.23 28.22
N HIS A 172 -9.45 15.16 27.56
CA HIS A 172 -10.85 14.74 27.49
C HIS A 172 -11.78 15.80 26.86
N GLU A 173 -11.25 16.63 25.97
CA GLU A 173 -11.96 17.69 25.25
C GLU A 173 -12.46 17.16 23.90
N TYR A 174 -13.50 16.33 23.93
CA TYR A 174 -13.99 15.64 22.71
C TYR A 174 -14.83 16.51 21.78
N GLU A 175 -15.11 17.76 22.15
CA GLU A 175 -15.80 18.70 21.28
C GLU A 175 -15.03 18.86 19.96
N GLU A 176 -15.75 18.89 18.84
CA GLU A 176 -15.20 18.96 17.47
C GLU A 176 -14.43 17.73 16.96
N LEU A 177 -14.08 16.74 17.80
CA LEU A 177 -13.39 15.53 17.34
C LEU A 177 -14.30 14.59 16.53
N GLU A 178 -15.61 14.79 16.56
CA GLU A 178 -16.58 14.11 15.70
C GLU A 178 -16.25 14.28 14.21
N LYS A 179 -15.63 15.41 13.82
CA LYS A 179 -15.21 15.66 12.43
C LYS A 179 -14.07 14.75 11.95
N TYR A 180 -13.41 14.07 12.88
CA TYR A 180 -12.36 13.08 12.63
C TYR A 180 -12.84 11.64 12.88
N GLY A 181 -14.15 11.44 13.05
CA GLY A 181 -14.76 10.13 13.21
C GLY A 181 -14.89 9.64 14.65
N LEU A 182 -14.55 10.47 15.65
CA LEU A 182 -14.75 10.10 17.05
C LEU A 182 -16.25 10.07 17.38
N THR A 183 -16.73 8.94 17.89
CA THR A 183 -18.14 8.80 18.30
C THR A 183 -18.26 8.80 19.82
N LYS A 184 -19.48 9.07 20.33
CA LYS A 184 -19.76 8.97 21.78
C LYS A 184 -19.49 7.57 22.35
N GLU A 185 -19.85 6.53 21.62
CA GLU A 185 -19.57 5.15 22.01
C GLU A 185 -18.06 4.91 22.19
N MET A 186 -17.23 5.47 21.30
CA MET A 186 -15.77 5.39 21.40
C MET A 186 -15.21 6.18 22.59
N THR A 187 -15.87 7.26 23.03
CA THR A 187 -15.45 7.99 24.24
C THR A 187 -15.77 7.21 25.52
N GLU A 188 -16.73 6.29 25.47
CA GLU A 188 -17.08 5.40 26.58
C GLU A 188 -16.19 4.14 26.60
N ASP A 189 -15.67 3.71 25.45
CA ASP A 189 -14.63 2.67 25.34
C ASP A 189 -13.24 3.22 25.67
N THR A 190 -12.91 3.22 26.96
CA THR A 190 -11.64 3.73 27.47
C THR A 190 -10.42 2.94 26.96
N GLU A 191 -10.57 1.64 26.66
CA GLU A 191 -9.45 0.81 26.20
C GLU A 191 -9.05 1.16 24.77
N SER A 192 -10.03 1.16 23.86
CA SER A 192 -9.80 1.52 22.46
C SER A 192 -9.31 2.97 22.33
N LEU A 193 -9.89 3.90 23.09
CA LEU A 193 -9.46 5.30 23.07
C LEU A 193 -8.01 5.49 23.53
N ASN A 194 -7.63 4.85 24.64
CA ASN A 194 -6.26 4.92 25.15
C ASN A 194 -5.23 4.33 24.18
N LYS A 195 -5.63 3.30 23.43
CA LYS A 195 -4.78 2.71 22.39
C LYS A 195 -4.51 3.72 21.26
N LYS A 196 -5.54 4.40 20.75
CA LYS A 196 -5.37 5.47 19.73
C LYS A 196 -4.49 6.60 20.24
N ILE A 197 -4.73 7.07 21.48
CA ILE A 197 -3.91 8.12 22.11
C ILE A 197 -2.44 7.70 22.16
N THR A 198 -2.18 6.45 22.57
CA THR A 198 -0.83 5.91 22.66
C THR A 198 -0.14 5.84 21.30
N LEU A 199 -0.85 5.40 20.26
CA LEU A 199 -0.32 5.34 18.89
C LEU A 199 0.09 6.74 18.39
N ILE A 200 -0.82 7.71 18.48
CA ILE A 200 -0.58 9.10 18.04
C ILE A 200 0.59 9.71 18.81
N LYS A 201 0.57 9.59 20.15
CA LYS A 201 1.62 10.13 21.02
C LYS A 201 2.99 9.56 20.71
N ASN A 202 3.09 8.23 20.57
CA ASN A 202 4.37 7.57 20.30
C ASN A 202 4.95 8.01 18.95
N TRP A 203 4.10 8.17 17.93
CA TRP A 203 4.54 8.69 16.64
C TRP A 203 5.05 10.13 16.74
N LEU A 204 4.27 11.04 17.32
CA LEU A 204 4.65 12.46 17.40
C LEU A 204 5.95 12.68 18.18
N ILE A 205 6.16 11.95 19.29
CA ILE A 205 7.43 11.98 20.04
C ILE A 205 8.59 11.48 19.17
N LYS A 206 8.40 10.39 18.42
CA LYS A 206 9.42 9.85 17.51
C LYS A 206 9.78 10.86 16.43
N ALA A 207 8.77 11.49 15.81
CA ALA A 207 8.95 12.49 14.77
C ALA A 207 9.71 13.73 15.27
N GLU A 208 9.43 14.18 16.49
CA GLU A 208 10.15 15.27 17.15
C GLU A 208 11.62 14.92 17.41
N ILE A 209 11.90 13.74 18.00
CA ILE A 209 13.26 13.25 18.28
C ILE A 209 14.09 13.18 16.99
N ASN A 210 13.47 12.75 15.89
CA ASN A 210 14.13 12.60 14.59
C ASN A 210 14.16 13.88 13.76
N GLY A 211 13.63 15.00 14.28
CA GLY A 211 13.65 16.30 13.61
C GLY A 211 12.86 16.34 12.30
N LEU A 212 11.82 15.52 12.16
CA LEU A 212 11.04 15.41 10.92
C LEU A 212 10.26 16.70 10.59
N HIS A 213 10.06 17.55 11.60
CA HIS A 213 9.28 18.79 11.57
C HIS A 213 10.13 20.03 11.88
N SER A 214 11.47 19.97 11.76
CA SER A 214 12.29 21.18 11.83
C SER A 214 12.05 22.02 10.57
N TYR A 215 11.18 23.03 10.71
CA TYR A 215 10.90 24.00 9.66
C TYR A 215 12.16 24.82 9.29
N ASP A 216 12.44 24.87 7.97
CA ASP A 216 12.99 26.07 7.31
C ASP A 216 11.82 27.01 6.93
#